data_AF-A0AAE9EXI8-F1
#
_entry.id   AF-A0AAE9EXI8-F1
#
_cell.length_a   1.000
_cell.length_b   1.000
_cell.length_c   1.000
_cell.angle_alpha   90.00
_cell.angle_beta   90.00
_cell.angle_gamma   90.00
#
_symmetry.space_group_name_H-M   'P 1'
#
loop_
_entity.id
_entity.type
_entity.pdbx_description
1 polymer ?
#
loop_
_entity_poly.entity_id
_entity_poly.type
_entity_poly.pdbx_seq_one_letter_code
_entity_poly.pdbx_strand_id
1 'polypeptide(L)'
;MYTAKFSPDHLVSECIDRIRAVTDAPLAHCDIAFQTVLQVLKPHLSDSSCWNLLEQSSQNYQVDIATCHDRKVLETCSSALYDIFQEKQELSYSAEQDDEAICTQLVSFCDIVKKTDYRIPLAVTSANHWDWLAQLLIVLQTDQNDAVREQLLITLKILMENCGDPVKKYLLDTQLAISLVPLTQKSNGIQIPALKILALMYTVVGDDVAVPLEQMDHLNTEFFRRLYPHINDYDKVDVLELCTNFGGLIENQQDSAPFSLFEPMRDDPYSCAEFGIVMIQETNRKCTARRLKFLYHVIELGEPVLTKMFYENDLKVLAHVLARESINHDDREVRQLCLCSLRLLLSTNIVKADKDIQYALDNFDET
;
A
#
# COMPACT_ATOMS: atom_id res chain seq x y z
N MET A 1 54.68 -13.94 -2.44
CA MET A 1 53.37 -14.52 -2.78
C MET A 1 52.31 -13.80 -1.96
N TYR A 2 51.45 -13.01 -2.58
CA TYR A 2 50.27 -12.45 -1.91
C TYR A 2 49.22 -13.57 -1.84
N THR A 3 49.09 -14.24 -0.70
CA THR A 3 47.94 -15.11 -0.44
C THR A 3 46.74 -14.22 -0.18
N ALA A 4 45.75 -14.24 -1.08
CA ALA A 4 44.48 -13.58 -0.84
C ALA A 4 43.90 -14.10 0.49
N LYS A 5 43.62 -13.18 1.42
CA LYS A 5 43.05 -13.52 2.72
C LYS A 5 41.61 -14.01 2.47
N PHE A 6 41.31 -15.25 2.84
CA PHE A 6 39.96 -15.80 2.76
C PHE A 6 39.01 -14.90 3.56
N SER A 7 37.99 -14.37 2.87
CA SER A 7 36.94 -13.53 3.45
C SER A 7 35.61 -14.24 3.21
N PRO A 8 35.07 -14.96 4.21
CA PRO A 8 33.85 -15.75 4.04
C PRO A 8 32.65 -14.86 3.70
N ASP A 9 32.52 -13.69 4.34
CA ASP A 9 31.44 -12.74 4.07
C ASP A 9 31.45 -12.26 2.60
N HIS A 10 32.63 -11.90 2.08
CA HIS A 10 32.77 -11.48 0.69
C HIS A 10 32.40 -12.61 -0.28
N LEU A 11 32.85 -13.84 0.01
CA LEU A 11 32.56 -14.99 -0.85
C LEU A 11 31.07 -15.31 -0.88
N VAL A 12 30.38 -15.28 0.28
CA VAL A 12 28.93 -15.46 0.35
C VAL A 12 28.21 -14.40 -0.49
N SER A 13 28.54 -13.12 -0.29
CA SER A 13 27.95 -12.02 -1.05
C SER A 13 28.18 -12.17 -2.55
N GLU A 14 29.40 -12.49 -2.97
CA GLU A 14 29.75 -12.69 -4.38
C GLU A 14 28.99 -13.87 -4.99
N CYS A 15 28.86 -14.99 -4.27
CA CYS A 15 28.10 -16.14 -4.74
C CYS A 15 26.62 -15.82 -4.93
N ILE A 16 25.98 -15.18 -3.95
CA ILE A 16 24.56 -14.82 -4.02
C ILE A 16 24.31 -13.81 -5.16
N ASP A 17 25.15 -12.77 -5.26
CA ASP A 17 25.09 -11.81 -6.36
C ASP A 17 25.27 -12.46 -7.72
N ARG A 18 26.15 -13.47 -7.82
CA ARG A 18 26.37 -14.18 -9.07
C ARG A 18 25.19 -15.07 -9.45
N ILE A 19 24.57 -15.73 -8.47
CA ILE A 19 23.32 -16.48 -8.69
C ILE A 19 22.24 -15.51 -9.18
N ARG A 20 22.07 -14.37 -8.52
CA ARG A 20 21.11 -13.31 -8.89
C ARG A 20 21.33 -12.83 -10.33
N ALA A 21 22.57 -12.49 -10.69
CA ALA A 21 22.93 -11.97 -12.01
C ALA A 21 22.74 -12.99 -13.15
N VAL A 22 22.92 -14.29 -12.87
CA VAL A 22 22.83 -15.34 -13.89
C VAL A 22 21.41 -15.88 -14.05
N THR A 23 20.67 -15.99 -12.97
CA THR A 23 19.35 -16.66 -12.96
C THR A 23 18.18 -15.71 -13.06
N ASP A 24 18.40 -14.42 -12.79
CA ASP A 24 17.37 -13.41 -12.64
C ASP A 24 16.27 -13.74 -11.59
N ALA A 25 16.56 -14.66 -10.66
CA ALA A 25 15.64 -15.04 -9.59
C ALA A 25 15.55 -13.96 -8.49
N PRO A 26 14.44 -13.89 -7.73
CA PRO A 26 14.36 -13.03 -6.55
C PRO A 26 15.55 -13.26 -5.59
N LEU A 27 16.09 -12.19 -5.00
CA LEU A 27 17.25 -12.23 -4.12
C LEU A 27 17.06 -13.20 -2.95
N ALA A 28 15.86 -13.24 -2.37
CA ALA A 28 15.50 -14.21 -1.33
C ALA A 28 15.64 -15.66 -1.80
N HIS A 29 15.30 -15.95 -3.06
CA HIS A 29 15.49 -17.29 -3.64
C HIS A 29 16.95 -17.58 -3.96
N CYS A 30 17.74 -16.55 -4.30
CA CYS A 30 19.18 -16.69 -4.54
C CYS A 30 19.93 -17.08 -3.25
N ASP A 31 19.56 -16.47 -2.13
CA ASP A 31 20.06 -16.88 -0.81
C ASP A 31 19.67 -18.33 -0.50
N ILE A 32 18.39 -18.69 -0.62
CA ILE A 32 17.93 -20.08 -0.40
C ILE A 32 18.67 -21.09 -1.29
N ALA A 33 18.90 -20.75 -2.57
CA ALA A 33 19.65 -21.59 -3.49
C ALA A 33 21.10 -21.78 -3.02
N PHE A 34 21.76 -20.69 -2.58
CA PHE A 34 23.10 -20.77 -2.02
C PHE A 34 23.15 -21.62 -0.75
N GLN A 35 22.21 -21.44 0.19
CA GLN A 35 22.12 -22.28 1.39
C GLN A 35 21.92 -23.76 1.04
N THR A 36 21.10 -24.05 0.03
CA THR A 36 20.88 -25.43 -0.44
C THR A 36 22.17 -26.06 -0.96
N VAL A 37 22.96 -25.30 -1.73
CA VAL A 37 24.29 -25.75 -2.19
C VAL A 37 25.21 -26.00 -1.00
N LEU A 38 25.22 -25.12 0.01
CA LEU A 38 26.03 -25.33 1.21
C LEU A 38 25.62 -26.62 1.95
N GLN A 39 24.33 -26.90 2.07
CA GLN A 39 23.85 -28.14 2.70
C GLN A 39 24.31 -29.40 1.96
N VAL A 40 24.30 -29.38 0.63
CA VAL A 40 24.79 -30.50 -0.20
C VAL A 40 26.29 -30.71 -0.03
N LEU A 41 27.06 -29.63 0.11
CA LEU A 41 28.51 -29.69 0.25
C LEU A 41 28.98 -30.01 1.69
N LYS A 42 28.14 -29.74 2.70
CA LYS A 42 28.47 -29.92 4.12
C LYS A 42 29.06 -31.28 4.47
N PRO A 43 28.50 -32.44 4.05
CA PRO A 43 29.06 -33.75 4.39
C PRO A 43 30.45 -34.02 3.78
N HIS A 44 30.86 -33.23 2.79
CA HIS A 44 32.12 -33.41 2.07
C HIS A 44 33.22 -32.45 2.53
N LEU A 45 32.87 -31.35 3.19
CA LEU A 45 33.79 -30.24 3.50
C LEU A 45 33.80 -29.82 4.98
N SER A 46 32.97 -30.45 5.83
CA SER A 46 32.75 -30.08 7.24
C SER A 46 33.99 -30.07 8.13
N ASP A 47 35.03 -30.82 7.77
CA ASP A 47 36.25 -30.93 8.57
C ASP A 47 37.18 -29.70 8.42
N SER A 48 36.85 -28.77 7.52
CA SER A 48 37.63 -27.56 7.26
C SER A 48 37.22 -26.40 8.17
N SER A 49 38.18 -25.78 8.85
CA SER A 49 37.95 -24.53 9.61
C SER A 49 37.38 -23.41 8.74
N CYS A 50 37.75 -23.35 7.45
CA CYS A 50 37.19 -22.39 6.49
C CYS A 50 35.71 -22.66 6.19
N TRP A 51 35.28 -23.93 6.24
CA TRP A 51 33.88 -24.30 6.02
C TRP A 51 32.98 -23.78 7.14
N ASN A 52 33.39 -23.95 8.40
CA ASN A 52 32.63 -23.46 9.55
C ASN A 52 32.48 -21.93 9.52
N LEU A 53 33.53 -21.21 9.12
CA LEU A 53 33.47 -19.76 8.93
C LEU A 53 32.50 -19.38 7.80
N LEU A 54 32.51 -20.10 6.68
CA LEU A 54 31.61 -19.85 5.56
C LEU A 54 30.13 -20.10 5.93
N GLU A 55 29.84 -21.21 6.61
CA GLU A 55 28.49 -21.54 7.09
C GLU A 55 27.97 -20.51 8.10
N GLN A 56 28.83 -20.02 8.99
CA GLN A 56 28.46 -18.96 9.92
C GLN A 56 28.19 -17.63 9.21
N SER A 57 29.03 -17.26 8.23
CA SER A 57 28.83 -16.07 7.41
C SER A 57 27.55 -16.16 6.58
N SER A 58 27.21 -17.34 6.04
CA SER A 58 26.00 -17.52 5.23
C SER A 58 24.71 -17.36 6.03
N GLN A 59 24.71 -17.75 7.30
CA GLN A 59 23.55 -17.58 8.19
C GLN A 59 23.29 -16.12 8.57
N ASN A 60 24.34 -15.29 8.56
CA ASN A 60 24.27 -13.87 8.90
C ASN A 60 24.33 -12.97 7.65
N TYR A 61 24.11 -13.55 6.47
CA TYR A 61 24.20 -12.81 5.22
C TYR A 61 23.22 -11.63 5.22
N GLN A 62 23.73 -10.47 4.84
CA GLN A 62 22.95 -9.30 4.47
C GLN A 62 23.52 -8.76 3.16
N VAL A 63 22.62 -8.41 2.23
CA VAL A 63 23.03 -7.82 0.96
C VAL A 63 23.73 -6.48 1.18
N ASP A 64 24.85 -6.28 0.48
CA ASP A 64 25.52 -4.99 0.43
C ASP A 64 24.77 -4.05 -0.53
N ILE A 65 24.02 -3.12 0.05
CA ILE A 65 23.19 -2.14 -0.65
C ILE A 65 24.02 -1.29 -1.61
N ALA A 66 25.29 -1.02 -1.29
CA ALA A 66 26.11 -0.06 -2.03
C ALA A 66 26.75 -0.66 -3.28
N THR A 67 27.07 -1.96 -3.29
CA THR A 67 27.92 -2.54 -4.33
C THR A 67 27.34 -3.75 -5.05
N CYS A 68 26.19 -4.26 -4.61
CA CYS A 68 25.57 -5.45 -5.19
C CYS A 68 25.17 -5.27 -6.67
N HIS A 69 24.92 -6.40 -7.33
CA HIS A 69 24.48 -6.45 -8.72
C HIS A 69 23.23 -5.57 -8.97
N ASP A 70 22.17 -5.78 -8.18
CA ASP A 70 20.89 -5.10 -8.38
C ASP A 70 21.02 -3.58 -8.19
N ARG A 71 21.89 -3.11 -7.29
CA ARG A 71 22.19 -1.68 -7.13
C ARG A 71 22.69 -1.06 -8.43
N LYS A 72 23.69 -1.68 -9.07
CA LYS A 72 24.32 -1.18 -10.30
C LYS A 72 23.33 -1.18 -11.47
N VAL A 73 22.52 -2.24 -11.59
CA VAL A 73 21.51 -2.33 -12.65
C VAL A 73 20.41 -1.29 -12.41
N LEU A 74 19.92 -1.13 -11.18
CA LEU A 74 18.91 -0.11 -10.86
C LEU A 74 19.42 1.31 -11.07
N GLU A 75 20.67 1.63 -10.71
CA GLU A 75 21.26 2.94 -11.00
C GLU A 75 21.32 3.21 -12.50
N THR A 76 21.68 2.20 -13.30
CA THR A 76 21.72 2.30 -14.77
C THR A 76 20.33 2.53 -15.34
N CYS A 77 19.33 1.72 -14.94
CA CYS A 77 17.93 1.88 -15.36
C CYS A 77 17.34 3.22 -14.91
N SER A 78 17.61 3.64 -13.67
CA SER A 78 17.13 4.89 -13.10
C SER A 78 17.72 6.09 -13.84
N SER A 79 19.02 6.06 -14.18
CA SER A 79 19.67 7.14 -14.92
C SER A 79 19.11 7.24 -16.34
N ALA A 80 18.95 6.10 -17.04
CA ALA A 80 18.34 6.09 -18.37
C ALA A 80 16.90 6.62 -18.35
N LEU A 81 16.08 6.22 -17.36
CA LEU A 81 14.73 6.76 -17.20
C LEU A 81 14.73 8.25 -16.90
N TYR A 82 15.66 8.73 -16.07
CA TYR A 82 15.78 10.14 -15.74
C TYR A 82 16.09 10.98 -16.99
N ASP A 83 17.03 10.54 -17.81
CA ASP A 83 17.37 11.21 -19.08
C ASP A 83 16.16 11.27 -20.01
N ILE A 84 15.39 10.17 -20.13
CA ILE A 84 14.18 10.13 -20.95
C ILE A 84 13.10 11.08 -20.39
N PHE A 85 12.93 11.16 -19.06
CA PHE A 85 11.98 12.07 -18.43
C PHE A 85 12.32 13.54 -18.71
N GLN A 86 13.60 13.91 -18.59
CA GLN A 86 14.09 15.25 -18.90
C GLN A 86 13.87 15.59 -20.38
N GLU A 87 14.26 14.70 -21.28
CA GLU A 87 14.03 14.87 -22.71
C GLU A 87 12.55 15.06 -23.03
N LYS A 88 11.67 14.26 -22.42
CA LYS A 88 10.22 14.38 -22.62
C LYS A 88 9.66 15.72 -22.15
N GLN A 89 10.17 16.24 -21.05
CA GLN A 89 9.78 17.56 -20.55
C GLN A 89 10.20 18.68 -21.52
N GLU A 90 11.42 18.62 -22.05
CA GLU A 90 11.95 19.59 -23.01
C GLU A 90 11.27 19.50 -24.39
N LEU A 91 10.95 18.28 -24.83
CA LEU A 91 10.42 17.96 -26.15
C LEU A 91 8.90 17.77 -26.19
N SER A 92 8.16 18.40 -25.28
CA SER A 92 6.68 18.36 -25.21
C SER A 92 5.93 18.62 -26.55
N TYR A 93 6.63 18.98 -27.63
CA TYR A 93 6.12 19.27 -28.98
C TYR A 93 6.72 18.41 -30.11
N SER A 94 7.63 17.46 -29.85
CA SER A 94 8.19 16.58 -30.90
C SER A 94 7.30 15.35 -31.11
N ALA A 95 7.14 14.94 -32.38
CA ALA A 95 6.28 13.82 -32.78
C ALA A 95 6.94 12.44 -32.61
N GLU A 96 8.19 12.39 -32.16
CA GLU A 96 8.98 11.17 -31.95
C GLU A 96 9.21 10.97 -30.45
N GLN A 97 8.12 10.80 -29.70
CA GLN A 97 8.20 10.34 -28.32
C GLN A 97 8.19 8.81 -28.34
N ASP A 98 9.31 8.17 -27.97
CA ASP A 98 9.39 6.72 -27.87
C ASP A 98 8.71 6.24 -26.58
N ASP A 99 7.39 6.35 -26.55
CA ASP A 99 6.51 5.94 -25.45
C ASP A 99 6.70 4.43 -25.12
N GLU A 100 7.07 3.62 -26.11
CA GLU A 100 7.38 2.20 -25.94
C GLU A 100 8.69 2.00 -25.19
N ALA A 101 9.74 2.79 -25.50
CA ALA A 101 10.99 2.75 -24.74
C ALA A 101 10.78 3.13 -23.27
N ILE A 102 9.99 4.18 -22.99
CA ILE A 102 9.65 4.57 -21.61
C ILE A 102 8.97 3.40 -20.89
N CYS A 103 7.93 2.84 -21.49
CA CYS A 103 7.19 1.73 -20.89
C CYS A 103 8.09 0.52 -20.62
N THR A 104 8.93 0.15 -21.59
CA THR A 104 9.86 -0.99 -21.48
C THR A 104 10.89 -0.80 -20.37
N GLN A 105 11.43 0.41 -20.25
CA GLN A 105 12.39 0.74 -19.19
C GLN A 105 11.74 0.76 -17.81
N LEU A 106 10.52 1.29 -17.69
CA LEU A 106 9.75 1.25 -16.44
C LEU A 106 9.43 -0.18 -16.01
N VAL A 107 9.06 -1.05 -16.95
CA VAL A 107 8.81 -2.47 -16.68
C VAL A 107 10.09 -3.15 -16.17
N SER A 108 11.22 -2.91 -16.83
CA SER A 108 12.52 -3.48 -16.44
C SER A 108 12.96 -3.00 -15.05
N PHE A 109 12.80 -1.71 -14.77
CA PHE A 109 13.06 -1.13 -13.47
C PHE A 109 12.18 -1.79 -12.38
N CYS A 110 10.87 -1.87 -12.64
CA CYS A 110 9.90 -2.48 -11.74
C CYS A 110 10.17 -3.96 -11.43
N ASP A 111 10.63 -4.71 -12.43
CA ASP A 111 10.96 -6.12 -12.28
C ASP A 111 12.10 -6.32 -11.27
N ILE A 112 13.13 -5.48 -11.32
CA ILE A 112 14.24 -5.52 -10.35
C ILE A 112 13.74 -5.12 -8.96
N VAL A 113 12.95 -4.05 -8.84
CA VAL A 113 12.38 -3.57 -7.56
C VAL A 113 11.63 -4.68 -6.82
N LYS A 114 10.85 -5.50 -7.55
CA LYS A 114 10.10 -6.62 -6.97
C LYS A 114 10.96 -7.80 -6.50
N LYS A 115 12.16 -7.94 -7.06
CA LYS A 115 13.03 -9.11 -6.86
C LYS A 115 14.13 -8.84 -5.83
N THR A 116 14.41 -7.58 -5.51
CA THR A 116 15.58 -7.18 -4.71
C THR A 116 15.22 -6.84 -3.26
N ASP A 117 16.22 -6.53 -2.43
CA ASP A 117 16.02 -6.01 -1.08
C ASP A 117 15.53 -4.56 -1.15
N TYR A 118 14.45 -4.24 -0.43
CA TYR A 118 13.78 -2.93 -0.47
C TYR A 118 14.69 -1.72 -0.23
N ARG A 119 15.80 -1.91 0.50
CA ARG A 119 16.75 -0.84 0.81
C ARG A 119 17.51 -0.38 -0.43
N ILE A 120 17.67 -1.24 -1.45
CA ILE A 120 18.37 -0.93 -2.70
C ILE A 120 17.58 0.07 -3.57
N PRO A 121 16.34 -0.19 -4.00
CA PRO A 121 15.57 0.76 -4.79
C PRO A 121 15.24 2.02 -4.01
N LEU A 122 15.04 1.93 -2.69
CA LEU A 122 14.93 3.11 -1.83
C LEU A 122 16.18 3.98 -1.92
N ALA A 123 17.37 3.40 -1.77
CA ALA A 123 18.62 4.14 -1.87
C ALA A 123 18.89 4.72 -3.26
N VAL A 124 18.32 4.15 -4.35
CA VAL A 124 18.47 4.69 -5.71
C VAL A 124 17.50 5.85 -5.92
N THR A 125 16.23 5.63 -5.64
CA THR A 125 15.16 6.62 -5.87
C THR A 125 15.26 7.85 -4.96
N SER A 126 15.87 7.71 -3.78
CA SER A 126 16.09 8.82 -2.84
C SER A 126 17.46 9.51 -2.98
N ALA A 127 18.34 9.04 -3.87
CA ALA A 127 19.77 9.41 -3.92
C ALA A 127 20.09 10.90 -4.10
N ASN A 128 19.11 11.72 -4.47
CA ASN A 128 19.24 13.18 -4.62
C ASN A 128 17.96 13.88 -4.12
N HIS A 129 17.60 13.69 -2.85
CA HIS A 129 16.38 14.26 -2.27
C HIS A 129 15.13 13.94 -3.10
N TRP A 130 15.02 12.68 -3.55
CA TRP A 130 13.89 12.17 -4.33
C TRP A 130 13.67 12.82 -5.71
N ASP A 131 14.68 13.51 -6.26
CA ASP A 131 14.57 14.17 -7.57
C ASP A 131 14.13 13.21 -8.69
N TRP A 132 14.62 11.96 -8.70
CA TRP A 132 14.16 10.97 -9.67
C TRP A 132 12.64 10.73 -9.60
N LEU A 133 12.10 10.64 -8.38
CA LEU A 133 10.68 10.45 -8.16
C LEU A 133 9.89 11.72 -8.50
N ALA A 134 10.45 12.90 -8.24
CA ALA A 134 9.87 14.17 -8.66
C ALA A 134 9.72 14.26 -10.19
N GLN A 135 10.75 13.87 -10.96
CA GLN A 135 10.68 13.85 -12.43
C GLN A 135 9.61 12.90 -12.95
N LEU A 136 9.50 11.71 -12.34
CA LEU A 136 8.44 10.75 -12.65
C LEU A 136 7.04 11.39 -12.46
N LEU A 137 6.84 12.11 -11.35
CA LEU A 137 5.58 12.81 -11.07
C LEU A 137 5.27 13.93 -12.07
N ILE A 138 6.29 14.69 -12.49
CA ILE A 138 6.13 15.72 -13.52
C ILE A 138 5.65 15.09 -14.81
N VAL A 139 6.30 14.02 -15.28
CA VAL A 139 5.89 13.32 -16.50
C VAL A 139 4.47 12.78 -16.36
N LEU A 140 4.11 12.17 -15.24
CA LEU A 140 2.76 11.69 -14.98
C LEU A 140 1.69 12.80 -15.12
N GLN A 141 2.02 14.02 -14.70
CA GLN A 141 1.12 15.17 -14.77
C GLN A 141 1.03 15.80 -16.17
N THR A 142 2.12 15.80 -16.93
CA THR A 142 2.20 16.49 -18.23
C THR A 142 1.89 15.59 -19.42
N ASP A 143 2.13 14.28 -19.29
CA ASP A 143 1.97 13.31 -20.37
C ASP A 143 0.49 13.05 -20.71
N GLN A 144 0.18 13.02 -22.00
CA GLN A 144 -1.18 12.80 -22.49
C GLN A 144 -1.43 11.33 -22.87
N ASN A 145 -0.38 10.53 -23.11
CA ASN A 145 -0.47 9.13 -23.47
C ASN A 145 -0.95 8.31 -22.27
N ASP A 146 -2.10 7.65 -22.42
CA ASP A 146 -2.69 6.82 -21.37
C ASP A 146 -1.83 5.61 -20.99
N ALA A 147 -1.14 4.98 -21.95
CA ALA A 147 -0.28 3.82 -21.69
C ALA A 147 0.95 4.21 -20.86
N VAL A 148 1.58 5.35 -21.17
CA VAL A 148 2.72 5.85 -20.40
C VAL A 148 2.26 6.22 -18.98
N ARG A 149 1.16 6.97 -18.84
CA ARG A 149 0.60 7.30 -17.53
C ARG A 149 0.25 6.07 -16.71
N GLU A 150 -0.39 5.07 -17.32
CA GLU A 150 -0.70 3.81 -16.66
C GLU A 150 0.58 3.13 -16.14
N GLN A 151 1.62 3.06 -16.97
CA GLN A 151 2.89 2.45 -16.58
C GLN A 151 3.62 3.24 -15.48
N LEU A 152 3.52 4.58 -15.48
CA LEU A 152 4.03 5.44 -14.41
C LEU A 152 3.28 5.18 -13.09
N LEU A 153 1.95 5.06 -13.13
CA LEU A 153 1.13 4.71 -11.96
C LEU A 153 1.49 3.31 -11.45
N ILE A 154 1.65 2.32 -12.32
CA ILE A 154 2.11 0.98 -11.94
C ILE A 154 3.48 1.04 -11.23
N THR A 155 4.39 1.86 -11.74
CA THR A 155 5.72 2.05 -11.16
C THR A 155 5.65 2.66 -9.75
N LEU A 156 4.83 3.70 -9.56
CA LEU A 156 4.57 4.30 -8.24
C LEU A 156 3.99 3.27 -7.25
N LYS A 157 3.04 2.46 -7.70
CA LYS A 157 2.43 1.40 -6.88
C LYS A 157 3.49 0.43 -6.38
N ILE A 158 4.32 -0.07 -7.30
CA ILE A 158 5.38 -1.04 -7.00
C ILE A 158 6.40 -0.44 -6.03
N LEU A 159 6.78 0.83 -6.21
CA LEU A 159 7.68 1.51 -5.29
C LEU A 159 7.06 1.64 -3.88
N MET A 160 5.80 2.04 -3.75
CA MET A 160 5.13 2.13 -2.44
C MET A 160 4.96 0.77 -1.77
N GLU A 161 4.68 -0.30 -2.53
CA GLU A 161 4.52 -1.65 -2.00
C GLU A 161 5.85 -2.26 -1.54
N ASN A 162 6.93 -2.04 -2.30
CA ASN A 162 8.22 -2.68 -2.02
C ASN A 162 9.13 -1.82 -1.13
N CYS A 163 9.11 -0.49 -1.27
CA CYS A 163 9.97 0.40 -0.46
C CYS A 163 9.26 0.93 0.81
N GLY A 164 7.95 0.74 0.93
CA GLY A 164 7.18 1.04 2.13
C GLY A 164 6.96 2.52 2.42
N ASP A 165 6.87 2.85 3.70
CA ASP A 165 6.46 4.17 4.17
C ASP A 165 7.37 5.35 3.77
N PRO A 166 8.70 5.21 3.60
CA PRO A 166 9.54 6.31 3.10
C PRO A 166 9.04 6.89 1.77
N VAL A 167 8.66 6.03 0.82
CA VAL A 167 8.11 6.48 -0.47
C VAL A 167 6.74 7.09 -0.28
N LYS A 168 5.86 6.47 0.53
CA LYS A 168 4.51 6.97 0.77
C LYS A 168 4.50 8.34 1.45
N LYS A 169 5.38 8.55 2.44
CA LYS A 169 5.56 9.85 3.13
C LYS A 169 5.97 10.93 2.13
N TYR A 170 7.00 10.65 1.31
CA TYR A 170 7.40 11.60 0.27
C TYR A 170 6.25 11.93 -0.68
N LEU A 171 5.54 10.92 -1.20
CA LEU A 171 4.43 11.12 -2.14
C LEU A 171 3.26 11.89 -1.52
N LEU A 172 2.96 11.64 -0.23
CA LEU A 172 1.94 12.37 0.52
C LEU A 172 2.28 13.86 0.63
N ASP A 173 3.55 14.22 0.75
CA ASP A 173 4.00 15.61 0.79
C ASP A 173 4.00 16.31 -0.59
N THR A 174 3.66 15.59 -1.66
CA THR A 174 3.57 16.15 -3.02
C THR A 174 2.14 16.49 -3.45
N GLN A 175 2.02 17.06 -4.66
CA GLN A 175 0.75 17.34 -5.33
C GLN A 175 0.15 16.12 -6.06
N LEU A 176 0.67 14.91 -5.81
CA LEU A 176 0.22 13.69 -6.49
C LEU A 176 -1.29 13.47 -6.28
N ALA A 177 -1.79 13.53 -5.05
CA ALA A 177 -3.21 13.28 -4.77
C ALA A 177 -4.14 14.21 -5.58
N ILE A 178 -3.80 15.50 -5.63
CA ILE A 178 -4.55 16.51 -6.39
C ILE A 178 -4.55 16.17 -7.88
N SER A 179 -3.44 15.66 -8.40
CA SER A 179 -3.30 15.25 -9.81
C SER A 179 -4.07 13.99 -10.15
N LEU A 180 -4.27 13.08 -9.18
CA LEU A 180 -4.98 11.81 -9.37
C LEU A 180 -6.50 11.95 -9.29
N VAL A 181 -7.02 12.88 -8.49
CA VAL A 181 -8.48 13.08 -8.31
C VAL A 181 -9.22 13.25 -9.64
N PRO A 182 -8.76 14.06 -10.62
CA PRO A 182 -9.41 14.15 -11.93
C PRO A 182 -9.36 12.84 -12.72
N LEU A 183 -8.30 12.03 -12.56
CA LEU A 183 -8.14 10.75 -13.26
C LEU A 183 -9.12 9.69 -12.74
N THR A 184 -9.55 9.80 -11.48
CA THR A 184 -10.60 8.94 -10.94
C THR A 184 -12.01 9.37 -11.31
N GLN A 185 -12.20 10.53 -11.97
CA GLN A 185 -13.53 11.07 -12.30
C GLN A 185 -13.74 11.33 -13.82
N LYS A 186 -12.92 10.72 -14.68
CA LYS A 186 -13.00 10.92 -16.14
C LYS A 186 -14.32 10.41 -16.72
N SER A 187 -14.94 11.22 -17.59
CA SER A 187 -16.19 10.90 -18.29
C SER A 187 -16.11 9.69 -19.23
N ASN A 188 -14.91 9.36 -19.72
CA ASN A 188 -14.69 8.30 -20.71
C ASN A 188 -14.20 6.98 -20.10
N GLY A 189 -14.17 6.89 -18.77
CA GLY A 189 -13.66 5.73 -18.02
C GLY A 189 -12.71 6.13 -16.91
N ILE A 190 -12.92 5.56 -15.74
CA ILE A 190 -12.11 5.78 -14.54
C ILE A 190 -10.74 5.12 -14.71
N GLN A 191 -9.66 5.83 -14.36
CA GLN A 191 -8.35 5.20 -14.23
C GLN A 191 -8.22 4.51 -12.87
N ILE A 192 -8.62 3.24 -12.81
CA ILE A 192 -8.50 2.38 -11.61
C ILE A 192 -7.10 2.45 -10.96
N PRO A 193 -5.97 2.48 -11.71
CA PRO A 193 -4.65 2.63 -11.10
C PRO A 193 -4.50 3.90 -10.26
N ALA A 194 -5.11 5.03 -10.65
CA ALA A 194 -5.06 6.27 -9.87
C ALA A 194 -5.77 6.12 -8.51
N LEU A 195 -6.91 5.43 -8.47
CA LEU A 195 -7.63 5.12 -7.24
C LEU A 195 -6.78 4.22 -6.32
N LYS A 196 -6.15 3.18 -6.88
CA LYS A 196 -5.24 2.27 -6.16
C LYS A 196 -4.08 3.01 -5.52
N ILE A 197 -3.50 3.98 -6.23
CA ILE A 197 -2.42 4.82 -5.72
C ILE A 197 -2.89 5.68 -4.55
N LEU A 198 -4.04 6.36 -4.68
CA LEU A 198 -4.61 7.15 -3.58
C LEU A 198 -4.85 6.28 -2.34
N ALA A 199 -5.51 5.14 -2.52
CA ALA A 199 -5.80 4.21 -1.43
C ALA A 199 -4.52 3.74 -0.72
N LEU A 200 -3.48 3.37 -1.49
CA LEU A 200 -2.21 2.90 -0.96
C LEU A 200 -1.40 4.01 -0.29
N MET A 201 -1.37 5.21 -0.85
CA MET A 201 -0.60 6.35 -0.32
C MET A 201 -1.03 6.69 1.09
N TYR A 202 -2.34 6.75 1.35
CA TYR A 202 -2.89 7.03 2.69
C TYR A 202 -2.75 5.87 3.69
N THR A 203 -2.16 4.73 3.30
CA THR A 203 -1.87 3.65 4.27
C THR A 203 -0.73 3.98 5.22
N VAL A 204 0.08 4.98 4.89
CA VAL A 204 1.30 5.40 5.58
C VAL A 204 1.13 5.50 7.10
N VAL A 205 2.19 5.11 7.83
CA VAL A 205 2.22 5.09 9.29
C VAL A 205 3.27 6.09 9.81
N GLY A 206 2.91 6.81 10.87
CA GLY A 206 3.81 7.70 11.60
C GLY A 206 3.05 8.77 12.38
N ASP A 207 3.55 9.13 13.57
CA ASP A 207 2.94 10.12 14.45
C ASP A 207 2.99 11.56 13.87
N ASP A 208 3.91 11.78 12.93
CA ASP A 208 4.16 13.05 12.25
C ASP A 208 3.44 13.18 10.90
N VAL A 209 2.63 12.18 10.53
CA VAL A 209 2.02 12.11 9.20
C VAL A 209 0.66 12.78 9.20
N ALA A 210 0.53 13.82 8.37
CA ALA A 210 -0.71 14.55 8.17
C ALA A 210 -1.08 14.64 6.68
N VAL A 211 -2.36 14.79 6.39
CA VAL A 211 -2.87 15.03 5.04
C VAL A 211 -2.73 16.52 4.78
N PRO A 212 -2.00 16.95 3.73
CA PRO A 212 -1.91 18.38 3.41
C PRO A 212 -3.29 18.99 3.16
N LEU A 213 -3.53 20.19 3.69
CA LEU A 213 -4.82 20.89 3.57
C LEU A 213 -5.27 21.06 2.12
N GLU A 214 -4.35 21.35 1.22
CA GLU A 214 -4.64 21.47 -0.22
C GLU A 214 -5.19 20.15 -0.79
N GLN A 215 -4.72 18.98 -0.32
CA GLN A 215 -5.30 17.71 -0.76
C GLN A 215 -6.73 17.53 -0.24
N MET A 216 -7.04 18.03 0.95
CA MET A 216 -8.39 17.99 1.51
C MET A 216 -9.38 18.87 0.73
N ASP A 217 -8.92 19.96 0.12
CA ASP A 217 -9.74 20.79 -0.77
C ASP A 217 -10.19 20.02 -2.02
N HIS A 218 -9.41 19.03 -2.46
CA HIS A 218 -9.74 18.17 -3.61
C HIS A 218 -10.45 16.86 -3.20
N LEU A 219 -10.04 16.25 -2.09
CA LEU A 219 -10.70 15.08 -1.47
C LEU A 219 -11.77 15.56 -0.49
N ASN A 220 -12.69 16.35 -1.03
CA ASN A 220 -13.75 17.01 -0.28
C ASN A 220 -15.09 16.25 -0.41
N THR A 221 -16.15 16.81 0.17
CA THR A 221 -17.49 16.21 0.15
C THR A 221 -18.01 15.95 -1.27
N GLU A 222 -17.72 16.83 -2.23
CA GLU A 222 -18.18 16.68 -3.62
C GLU A 222 -17.44 15.54 -4.33
N PHE A 223 -16.16 15.33 -4.03
CA PHE A 223 -15.42 14.16 -4.51
C PHE A 223 -16.09 12.86 -4.06
N PHE A 224 -16.35 12.72 -2.76
CA PHE A 224 -16.96 11.51 -2.20
C PHE A 224 -18.43 11.33 -2.63
N ARG A 225 -19.18 12.42 -2.79
CA ARG A 225 -20.55 12.41 -3.33
C ARG A 225 -20.61 11.83 -4.74
N ARG A 226 -19.59 12.04 -5.56
CA ARG A 226 -19.47 11.41 -6.89
C ARG A 226 -18.96 9.98 -6.81
N LEU A 227 -18.08 9.68 -5.85
CA LEU A 227 -17.44 8.38 -5.71
C LEU A 227 -18.42 7.28 -5.28
N TYR A 228 -19.19 7.49 -4.21
CA TYR A 228 -20.04 6.44 -3.62
C TYR A 228 -21.12 5.89 -4.56
N PRO A 229 -21.91 6.72 -5.28
CA PRO A 229 -22.98 6.21 -6.13
C PRO A 229 -22.46 5.39 -7.31
N HIS A 230 -21.23 5.68 -7.74
CA HIS A 230 -20.60 5.06 -8.89
C HIS A 230 -19.66 3.92 -8.49
N ILE A 231 -19.66 3.45 -7.24
CA ILE A 231 -18.70 2.44 -6.74
C ILE A 231 -18.62 1.17 -7.61
N ASN A 232 -19.71 0.80 -8.29
CA ASN A 232 -19.77 -0.32 -9.22
C ASN A 232 -18.91 -0.13 -10.48
N ASP A 233 -18.65 1.11 -10.86
CA ASP A 233 -17.77 1.48 -11.96
C ASP A 233 -16.28 1.46 -11.54
N TYR A 234 -16.01 1.31 -10.24
CA TYR A 234 -14.68 1.20 -9.65
C TYR A 234 -14.39 -0.22 -9.14
N ASP A 235 -13.13 -0.45 -8.81
CA ASP A 235 -12.74 -1.56 -7.94
C ASP A 235 -13.23 -1.24 -6.51
N LYS A 236 -14.36 -1.86 -6.13
CA LYS A 236 -15.10 -1.55 -4.89
C LYS A 236 -14.22 -1.61 -3.63
N VAL A 237 -13.25 -2.52 -3.61
CA VAL A 237 -12.35 -2.69 -2.47
C VAL A 237 -11.42 -1.48 -2.36
N ASP A 238 -10.90 -0.96 -3.48
CA ASP A 238 -10.03 0.21 -3.45
C ASP A 238 -10.76 1.49 -3.02
N VAL A 239 -12.06 1.61 -3.31
CA VAL A 239 -12.87 2.73 -2.79
C VAL A 239 -12.98 2.65 -1.27
N LEU A 240 -13.26 1.46 -0.72
CA LEU A 240 -13.26 1.25 0.73
C LEU A 240 -11.90 1.52 1.36
N GLU A 241 -10.82 1.03 0.74
CA GLU A 241 -9.45 1.29 1.19
C GLU A 241 -9.12 2.78 1.15
N LEU A 242 -9.48 3.51 0.09
CA LEU A 242 -9.31 4.96 0.04
C LEU A 242 -10.03 5.63 1.21
N CYS A 243 -11.32 5.37 1.40
CA CYS A 243 -12.11 6.01 2.45
C CYS A 243 -11.58 5.70 3.86
N THR A 244 -11.21 4.45 4.12
CA THR A 244 -10.72 4.00 5.43
C THR A 244 -9.31 4.51 5.73
N ASN A 245 -8.41 4.52 4.74
CA ASN A 245 -7.04 5.02 4.88
C ASN A 245 -7.00 6.55 5.00
N PHE A 246 -7.73 7.25 4.13
CA PHE A 246 -7.85 8.71 4.22
C PHE A 246 -8.54 9.15 5.52
N GLY A 247 -9.66 8.52 5.88
CA GLY A 247 -10.39 8.82 7.10
C GLY A 247 -9.56 8.62 8.36
N GLY A 248 -8.80 7.52 8.44
CA GLY A 248 -7.93 7.26 9.60
C GLY A 248 -6.79 8.27 9.76
N LEU A 249 -6.30 8.88 8.68
CA LEU A 249 -5.30 9.95 8.80
C LEU A 249 -5.93 11.28 9.23
N ILE A 250 -7.12 11.62 8.73
CA ILE A 250 -7.80 12.87 9.11
C ILE A 250 -8.26 12.82 10.57
N GLU A 251 -8.76 11.67 11.03
CA GLU A 251 -9.17 11.45 12.42
C GLU A 251 -8.04 11.81 13.40
N ASN A 252 -6.79 11.47 13.05
CA ASN A 252 -5.62 11.82 13.86
C ASN A 252 -5.26 13.31 13.86
N GLN A 253 -5.77 14.10 12.89
CA GLN A 253 -5.43 15.52 12.71
C GLN A 253 -6.52 16.47 13.21
N GLN A 254 -7.78 16.03 13.24
CA GLN A 254 -8.93 16.88 13.52
C GLN A 254 -9.72 16.32 14.71
N ASP A 255 -9.70 17.05 15.82
CA ASP A 255 -10.37 16.68 17.08
C ASP A 255 -11.91 16.70 17.02
N SER A 256 -12.52 17.24 15.95
CA SER A 256 -13.98 17.36 15.86
C SER A 256 -14.54 17.06 14.46
N ALA A 257 -15.43 16.07 14.41
CA ALA A 257 -16.30 15.73 13.29
C ALA A 257 -17.23 16.90 12.88
N PRO A 258 -17.69 16.98 11.62
CA PRO A 258 -17.68 15.89 10.64
C PRO A 258 -16.65 15.99 9.52
N PHE A 259 -16.08 14.84 9.18
CA PHE A 259 -15.18 14.69 8.06
C PHE A 259 -15.94 14.71 6.73
N SER A 260 -15.32 15.33 5.72
CA SER A 260 -15.90 15.54 4.37
C SER A 260 -16.47 14.27 3.72
N LEU A 261 -15.88 13.11 4.02
CA LEU A 261 -16.23 11.80 3.49
C LEU A 261 -17.52 11.20 4.08
N PHE A 262 -17.96 11.63 5.27
CA PHE A 262 -19.19 11.13 5.89
C PHE A 262 -20.42 11.98 5.53
N GLU A 263 -20.22 13.22 5.08
CA GLU A 263 -21.31 14.12 4.69
C GLU A 263 -22.20 13.56 3.56
N PRO A 264 -21.68 12.92 2.49
CA PRO A 264 -22.53 12.32 1.47
C PRO A 264 -23.44 11.21 2.02
N MET A 265 -22.97 10.45 3.01
CA MET A 265 -23.77 9.42 3.67
C MET A 265 -24.90 10.01 4.51
N ARG A 266 -24.72 11.22 5.06
CA ARG A 266 -25.77 11.95 5.79
C ARG A 266 -26.80 12.56 4.85
N ASP A 267 -26.31 13.20 3.78
CA ASP A 267 -27.13 13.91 2.80
C ASP A 267 -28.01 12.94 1.99
N ASP A 268 -27.42 11.86 1.47
CA ASP A 268 -28.10 10.86 0.64
C ASP A 268 -27.60 9.43 0.94
N PRO A 269 -28.06 8.83 2.04
CA PRO A 269 -27.64 7.48 2.44
C PRO A 269 -27.97 6.40 1.41
N TYR A 270 -29.04 6.57 0.63
CA TYR A 270 -29.49 5.55 -0.34
C TYR A 270 -28.47 5.37 -1.47
N SER A 271 -27.89 6.47 -1.94
CA SER A 271 -26.83 6.42 -2.95
C SER A 271 -25.52 5.81 -2.44
N CYS A 272 -25.40 5.57 -1.14
CA CYS A 272 -24.25 4.94 -0.51
C CYS A 272 -24.48 3.46 -0.16
N ALA A 273 -25.63 2.87 -0.50
CA ALA A 273 -26.01 1.53 -0.04
C ALA A 273 -25.04 0.43 -0.52
N GLU A 274 -24.60 0.49 -1.78
CA GLU A 274 -23.61 -0.46 -2.32
C GLU A 274 -22.27 -0.38 -1.58
N PHE A 275 -21.84 0.81 -1.18
CA PHE A 275 -20.65 0.99 -0.36
C PHE A 275 -20.83 0.36 1.03
N GLY A 276 -22.03 0.46 1.61
CA GLY A 276 -22.38 -0.24 2.86
C GLY A 276 -22.24 -1.76 2.77
N ILE A 277 -22.73 -2.36 1.68
CA ILE A 277 -22.59 -3.81 1.44
C ILE A 277 -21.12 -4.22 1.39
N VAL A 278 -20.30 -3.49 0.64
CA VAL A 278 -18.86 -3.75 0.50
C VAL A 278 -18.15 -3.64 1.85
N MET A 279 -18.50 -2.63 2.64
CA MET A 279 -17.94 -2.43 3.98
C MET A 279 -18.17 -3.64 4.89
N ILE A 280 -19.39 -4.20 4.90
CA ILE A 280 -19.71 -5.38 5.71
C ILE A 280 -18.96 -6.61 5.20
N GLN A 281 -18.94 -6.83 3.89
CA GLN A 281 -18.26 -7.97 3.28
C GLN A 281 -16.76 -7.97 3.60
N GLU A 282 -16.09 -6.84 3.41
CA GLU A 282 -14.65 -6.73 3.67
C GLU A 282 -14.31 -6.71 5.16
N THR A 283 -15.19 -6.17 6.02
CA THR A 283 -15.04 -6.28 7.48
C THR A 283 -15.14 -7.74 7.92
N ASN A 284 -16.11 -8.51 7.39
CA ASN A 284 -16.24 -9.93 7.69
C ASN A 284 -15.05 -10.75 7.17
N ARG A 285 -14.46 -10.36 6.03
CA ARG A 285 -13.28 -11.01 5.45
C ARG A 285 -12.00 -10.76 6.25
N LYS A 286 -11.78 -9.51 6.66
CA LYS A 286 -10.62 -9.11 7.46
C LYS A 286 -10.95 -7.86 8.28
N CYS A 287 -11.07 -8.03 9.60
CA CYS A 287 -11.17 -6.93 10.54
C CYS A 287 -9.80 -6.28 10.75
N THR A 288 -9.70 -4.99 10.49
CA THR A 288 -8.51 -4.18 10.79
C THR A 288 -8.94 -3.00 11.66
N ALA A 289 -8.06 -2.53 12.55
CA ALA A 289 -8.37 -1.41 13.43
C ALA A 289 -8.86 -0.18 12.64
N ARG A 290 -8.20 0.14 11.53
CA ARG A 290 -8.54 1.28 10.67
C ARG A 290 -9.92 1.16 10.02
N ARG A 291 -10.30 -0.03 9.50
CA ARG A 291 -11.65 -0.25 8.96
C ARG A 291 -12.71 -0.19 10.06
N LEU A 292 -12.39 -0.69 11.26
CA LEU A 292 -13.32 -0.64 12.39
C LEU A 292 -13.53 0.78 12.93
N LYS A 293 -12.49 1.64 12.97
CA LYS A 293 -12.64 3.07 13.29
C LYS A 293 -13.53 3.78 12.28
N PHE A 294 -13.31 3.52 10.99
CA PHE A 294 -14.18 4.03 9.94
C PHE A 294 -15.63 3.56 10.13
N LEU A 295 -15.84 2.26 10.32
CA LEU A 295 -17.16 1.68 10.56
C LEU A 295 -17.83 2.27 11.80
N TYR A 296 -17.08 2.48 12.88
CA TYR A 296 -17.57 3.11 14.10
C TYR A 296 -18.18 4.49 13.79
N HIS A 297 -17.48 5.33 13.03
CA HIS A 297 -18.03 6.63 12.60
C HIS A 297 -19.25 6.52 11.70
N VAL A 298 -19.34 5.50 10.85
CA VAL A 298 -20.55 5.25 10.05
C VAL A 298 -21.73 4.91 10.95
N ILE A 299 -21.51 4.12 12.01
CA ILE A 299 -22.55 3.79 13.00
C ILE A 299 -22.94 5.04 13.81
N GLU A 300 -21.99 5.93 14.11
CA GLU A 300 -22.26 7.21 14.80
C GLU A 300 -23.17 8.16 14.01
N LEU A 301 -23.33 7.96 12.69
CA LEU A 301 -24.30 8.72 11.89
C LEU A 301 -25.76 8.44 12.31
N GLY A 302 -25.99 7.34 13.02
CA GLY A 302 -27.24 7.03 13.69
C GLY A 302 -28.31 6.39 12.80
N GLU A 303 -29.43 6.04 13.45
CA GLU A 303 -30.53 5.28 12.84
C GLU A 303 -31.06 5.84 11.50
N PRO A 304 -31.25 7.16 11.33
CA PRO A 304 -31.82 7.71 10.08
C PRO A 304 -30.94 7.48 8.84
N VAL A 305 -29.63 7.33 9.05
CA VAL A 305 -28.66 7.03 7.97
C VAL A 305 -28.54 5.53 7.80
N LEU A 306 -28.33 4.79 8.89
CA LEU A 306 -28.08 3.34 8.86
C LEU A 306 -29.23 2.56 8.22
N THR A 307 -30.47 2.87 8.54
CA THR A 307 -31.66 2.17 8.01
C THR A 307 -31.89 2.38 6.51
N LYS A 308 -31.24 3.39 5.91
CA LYS A 308 -31.33 3.72 4.49
C LYS A 308 -30.12 3.21 3.70
N MET A 309 -28.95 3.19 4.33
CA MET A 309 -27.71 2.72 3.73
C MET A 309 -27.55 1.19 3.81
N PHE A 310 -28.12 0.54 4.83
CA PHE A 310 -28.00 -0.90 5.05
C PHE A 310 -29.38 -1.56 5.13
N TYR A 311 -29.51 -2.78 4.59
CA TYR A 311 -30.68 -3.58 4.89
C TYR A 311 -30.64 -4.07 6.34
N GLU A 312 -31.81 -4.32 6.94
CA GLU A 312 -31.89 -4.81 8.33
C GLU A 312 -31.09 -6.10 8.54
N ASN A 313 -31.10 -7.00 7.55
CA ASN A 313 -30.31 -8.23 7.60
C ASN A 313 -28.80 -7.97 7.55
N ASP A 314 -28.36 -6.94 6.82
CA ASP A 314 -26.95 -6.57 6.74
C ASP A 314 -26.45 -6.09 8.11
N LEU A 315 -27.25 -5.27 8.81
CA LEU A 315 -26.91 -4.81 10.16
C LEU A 315 -26.91 -5.94 11.18
N LYS A 316 -27.78 -6.95 11.05
CA LYS A 316 -27.72 -8.17 11.87
C LYS A 316 -26.44 -8.94 11.61
N VAL A 317 -26.07 -9.16 10.35
CA VAL A 317 -24.82 -9.82 9.98
C VAL A 317 -23.63 -9.06 10.56
N LEU A 318 -23.62 -7.73 10.43
CA LEU A 318 -22.58 -6.87 11.00
C LEU A 318 -22.48 -7.04 12.52
N ALA A 319 -23.60 -7.03 13.25
CA ALA A 319 -23.59 -7.25 14.70
C ALA A 319 -22.97 -8.60 15.09
N HIS A 320 -23.29 -9.67 14.35
CA HIS A 320 -22.67 -10.98 14.58
C HIS A 320 -21.18 -11.03 14.23
N VAL A 321 -20.76 -10.33 13.16
CA VAL A 321 -19.33 -10.20 12.81
C VAL A 321 -18.59 -9.50 13.94
N LEU A 322 -19.10 -8.36 14.41
CA LEU A 322 -18.48 -7.61 15.51
C LEU A 322 -18.43 -8.44 16.80
N ALA A 323 -19.50 -9.17 17.14
CA ALA A 323 -19.53 -10.07 18.29
C ALA A 323 -18.48 -11.19 18.16
N ARG A 324 -18.41 -11.86 17.00
CA ARG A 324 -17.45 -12.93 16.73
C ARG A 324 -16.01 -12.44 16.86
N GLU A 325 -15.69 -11.32 16.23
CA GLU A 325 -14.32 -10.78 16.21
C GLU A 325 -13.92 -10.20 17.57
N SER A 326 -14.86 -9.66 18.35
CA SER A 326 -14.57 -9.20 19.71
C SER A 326 -14.10 -10.28 20.68
N ILE A 327 -14.47 -11.54 20.44
CA ILE A 327 -14.06 -12.67 21.27
C ILE A 327 -12.80 -13.32 20.70
N ASN A 328 -12.78 -13.56 19.38
CA ASN A 328 -11.82 -14.47 18.76
C ASN A 328 -10.58 -13.79 18.15
N HIS A 329 -10.57 -12.46 17.99
CA HIS A 329 -9.47 -11.78 17.31
C HIS A 329 -8.22 -11.68 18.21
N ASP A 330 -7.03 -11.92 17.64
CA ASP A 330 -5.77 -11.93 18.40
C ASP A 330 -5.35 -10.54 18.90
N ASP A 331 -5.69 -9.49 18.14
CA ASP A 331 -5.39 -8.09 18.47
C ASP A 331 -6.40 -7.48 19.46
N ARG A 332 -5.91 -6.96 20.59
CA ARG A 332 -6.72 -6.31 21.63
C ARG A 332 -7.40 -5.02 21.16
N GLU A 333 -6.74 -4.18 20.36
CA GLU A 333 -7.33 -2.94 19.83
C GLU A 333 -8.53 -3.28 18.95
N VAL A 334 -8.37 -4.26 18.07
CA VAL A 334 -9.45 -4.74 17.19
C VAL A 334 -10.64 -5.25 18.01
N ARG A 335 -10.39 -6.10 19.02
CA ARG A 335 -11.48 -6.59 19.89
C ARG A 335 -12.23 -5.46 20.59
N GLN A 336 -11.50 -4.48 21.12
CA GLN A 336 -12.09 -3.31 21.77
C GLN A 336 -12.94 -2.47 20.81
N LEU A 337 -12.42 -2.18 19.62
CA LEU A 337 -13.16 -1.44 18.58
C LEU A 337 -14.42 -2.19 18.15
N CYS A 338 -14.34 -3.52 17.99
CA CYS A 338 -15.51 -4.34 17.69
C CYS A 338 -16.62 -4.17 18.74
N LEU A 339 -16.26 -4.16 20.03
CA LEU A 339 -17.24 -3.99 21.12
C LEU A 339 -17.80 -2.59 21.21
N CYS A 340 -16.96 -1.56 21.03
CA CYS A 340 -17.43 -0.18 20.98
C CYS A 340 -18.44 -0.01 19.85
N SER A 341 -18.12 -0.48 18.64
CA SER A 341 -19.02 -0.46 17.48
C SER A 341 -20.28 -1.29 17.71
N LEU A 342 -20.18 -2.47 18.34
CA LEU A 342 -21.33 -3.32 18.65
C LEU A 342 -22.28 -2.66 19.66
N ARG A 343 -21.74 -2.12 20.77
CA ARG A 343 -22.51 -1.40 21.78
C ARG A 343 -23.22 -0.19 21.16
N LEU A 344 -22.52 0.55 20.30
CA LEU A 344 -23.09 1.69 19.59
C LEU A 344 -24.20 1.26 18.63
N LEU A 345 -23.99 0.21 17.83
CA LEU A 345 -25.01 -0.31 16.91
C LEU A 345 -26.27 -0.76 17.66
N LEU A 346 -26.14 -1.47 18.79
CA LEU A 346 -27.27 -1.89 19.61
C LEU A 346 -28.03 -0.69 20.21
N SER A 347 -27.35 0.42 20.51
CA SER A 347 -27.99 1.63 21.03
C SER A 347 -28.97 2.28 20.04
N THR A 348 -28.82 2.01 18.74
CA THR A 348 -29.73 2.49 17.68
C THR A 348 -31.08 1.77 17.67
N ASN A 349 -31.23 0.66 18.41
CA ASN A 349 -32.42 -0.20 18.44
C ASN A 349 -32.82 -0.87 17.11
N ILE A 350 -32.02 -0.73 16.04
CA ILE A 350 -32.26 -1.41 14.75
C ILE A 350 -32.04 -2.92 14.88
N VAL A 351 -30.98 -3.30 15.60
CA VAL A 351 -30.62 -4.69 15.89
C VAL A 351 -30.79 -4.94 17.38
N LYS A 352 -31.38 -6.08 17.73
CA LYS A 352 -31.52 -6.52 19.13
C LYS A 352 -30.44 -7.52 19.46
N ALA A 353 -29.94 -7.46 20.70
CA ALA A 353 -29.02 -8.47 21.21
C ALA A 353 -29.73 -9.83 21.32
N ASP A 354 -29.14 -10.84 20.71
CA ASP A 354 -29.49 -12.23 20.94
C ASP A 354 -28.47 -12.91 21.86
N LYS A 355 -28.53 -14.23 21.96
CA LYS A 355 -27.67 -14.99 22.89
C LYS A 355 -26.18 -14.86 22.55
N ASP A 356 -25.83 -14.85 21.27
CA ASP A 356 -24.44 -14.83 20.83
C ASP A 356 -23.85 -13.42 21.02
N ILE A 357 -24.64 -12.40 20.70
CA ILE A 357 -24.28 -11.00 20.96
C ILE A 357 -24.15 -10.74 22.47
N GLN A 358 -25.09 -11.22 23.28
CA GLN A 358 -25.02 -11.05 24.73
C GLN A 358 -23.80 -11.74 25.33
N TYR A 359 -23.48 -12.95 24.86
CA TYR A 359 -22.26 -13.65 25.28
C TYR A 359 -21.00 -12.82 24.98
N ALA A 360 -20.89 -12.20 23.81
CA ALA A 360 -19.77 -11.33 23.48
C ALA A 360 -19.68 -10.10 24.40
N LEU A 361 -20.81 -9.48 24.74
CA LEU A 361 -20.85 -8.34 25.66
C LEU A 361 -20.44 -8.68 27.08
N ASP A 362 -20.79 -9.89 27.55
CA ASP A 362 -20.57 -10.33 28.93
C ASP A 362 -19.14 -10.88 29.16
N ASN A 363 -18.47 -11.37 28.11
CA ASN A 363 -17.20 -12.10 28.23
C ASN A 363 -15.98 -11.33 27.68
N PHE A 364 -16.09 -10.01 27.49
CA PHE A 364 -14.91 -9.23 27.16
C PHE A 364 -14.07 -8.96 28.40
N ASP A 365 -12.82 -9.43 28.38
CA ASP A 365 -11.82 -9.08 29.39
C ASP A 365 -11.44 -7.60 29.23
N GLU A 366 -12.02 -6.73 30.07
CA GLU A 366 -11.66 -5.30 30.14
C GLU A 366 -10.25 -5.06 30.72
N THR A 367 -9.59 -6.09 31.26
CA THR A 367 -8.27 -6.02 31.92
C THR A 367 -7.08 -6.08 30.96
#